data_AF-A0A967N7Y4-F1
#
_entry.id   AF-A0A967N7Y4-F1
#
_cell.length_a   1.000
_cell.length_b   1.000
_cell.length_c   1.000
_cell.angle_alpha   90.00
_cell.angle_beta   90.00
_cell.angle_gamma   90.00
#
_symmetry.space_group_name_H-M   'P 1'
#
loop_
_entity.id
_entity.type
_entity.pdbx_description
1 polymer ?
#
loop_
_entity_poly.entity_id
_entity_poly.type
_entity_poly.pdbx_seq_one_letter_code
_entity_poly.pdbx_strand_id
1 'polypeptide(L)'
;RRRGGKRGPLLELEVGKGSPVAGRTVEDAGLDALPGHSLVRIERGERSYGPVEGGEELSEGDILSYERVEHDRGESVPSMPSEPGLEVAPRPEDRATSPARDRATERHEVVVREGSGLVGKPLKELNLGERFGATVIGVRRGGKHVKKPLADLELHPGDVLVLETGRGFRHAFEETPEFFVTSEAGAAGERTAATERDREAPGPLGATIVLVAVVGIAAVGLAHIAVAGTIGAFAMVLLGYLTPGEAREAVDWSILVVIGGALGLGQAMESTGAAEWMGHGLVDALADQGPLWLLVGVYVSTVVLTEVITNNGAAALLFPVALSVAQSQG
;
A
#
# COMPACT_ATOMS: atom_id res chain seq x y z
N ARG A 1 15.67 -11.13 20.63
CA ARG A 1 14.58 -11.37 21.62
C ARG A 1 14.09 -10.04 22.18
N ARG A 2 13.05 -9.41 21.61
CA ARG A 2 12.25 -8.40 22.34
C ARG A 2 10.91 -8.15 21.65
N ARG A 3 9.88 -8.69 22.32
CA ARG A 3 8.47 -8.25 22.41
C ARG A 3 7.84 -7.72 21.12
N GLY A 4 7.21 -8.64 20.37
CA GLY A 4 6.01 -8.31 19.60
C GLY A 4 5.04 -7.54 20.49
N GLY A 5 4.38 -6.53 19.91
CA GLY A 5 3.43 -5.67 20.58
C GLY A 5 2.49 -6.52 21.41
N LYS A 6 2.73 -6.54 22.73
CA LYS A 6 1.89 -7.27 23.65
C LYS A 6 0.52 -6.62 23.53
N ARG A 7 -0.43 -7.41 23.05
CA ARG A 7 -1.87 -7.21 23.24
C ARG A 7 -2.07 -6.53 24.60
N GLY A 8 -2.79 -5.41 24.64
CA GLY A 8 -3.46 -5.07 25.89
C GLY A 8 -4.26 -6.30 26.32
N PRO A 9 -4.27 -6.69 27.60
CA PRO A 9 -4.97 -7.88 28.03
C PRO A 9 -6.46 -7.71 27.68
N LEU A 10 -6.91 -8.37 26.61
CA LEU A 10 -8.32 -8.49 26.28
C LEU A 10 -8.92 -9.38 27.36
N LEU A 11 -9.98 -8.89 28.01
CA LEU A 11 -10.80 -9.75 28.85
C LEU A 11 -11.72 -10.53 27.92
N GLU A 12 -11.66 -11.85 27.97
CA GLU A 12 -12.56 -12.71 27.21
C GLU A 12 -13.50 -13.43 28.17
N LEU A 13 -14.80 -13.34 27.92
CA LEU A 13 -15.85 -14.05 28.65
C LEU A 13 -16.55 -15.03 27.71
N GLU A 14 -16.85 -16.22 28.18
CA GLU A 14 -17.62 -17.24 27.46
C GLU A 14 -19.02 -17.33 28.06
N VAL A 15 -20.04 -17.31 27.18
CA VAL A 15 -21.42 -17.59 27.56
C VAL A 15 -21.57 -19.10 27.70
N GLY A 16 -21.57 -19.59 28.94
CA GLY A 16 -21.68 -21.02 29.25
C GLY A 16 -23.01 -21.64 28.82
N LYS A 17 -23.06 -22.97 28.79
CA LYS A 17 -24.31 -23.71 28.52
C LYS A 17 -25.30 -23.51 29.67
N GLY A 18 -26.55 -23.19 29.35
CA GLY A 18 -27.60 -22.88 30.33
C GLY A 18 -27.44 -21.49 30.98
N SER A 19 -26.65 -20.60 30.37
CA SER A 19 -26.45 -19.26 30.88
C SER A 19 -27.73 -18.42 30.78
N PRO A 20 -28.17 -17.73 31.85
CA PRO A 20 -29.35 -16.86 31.88
C PRO A 20 -29.18 -15.59 31.00
N VAL A 21 -27.97 -15.32 30.49
CA VAL A 21 -27.74 -14.27 29.49
C VAL A 21 -27.94 -14.75 28.06
N ALA A 22 -27.99 -16.07 27.81
CA ALA A 22 -28.30 -16.59 26.48
C ALA A 22 -29.75 -16.29 26.11
N GLY A 23 -29.96 -15.73 24.92
CA GLY A 23 -31.25 -15.25 24.43
C GLY A 23 -31.63 -13.83 24.88
N ARG A 24 -30.75 -13.13 25.62
CA ARG A 24 -30.90 -11.69 25.93
C ARG A 24 -30.03 -10.86 25.01
N THR A 25 -30.39 -9.60 24.80
CA THR A 25 -29.52 -8.65 24.12
C THR A 25 -28.31 -8.30 25.00
N VAL A 26 -27.21 -7.87 24.39
CA VAL A 26 -25.98 -7.43 25.08
C VAL A 26 -26.29 -6.32 26.11
N GLU A 27 -27.15 -5.37 25.77
CA GLU A 27 -27.59 -4.26 26.63
C GLU A 27 -28.52 -4.77 27.74
N ASP A 28 -29.48 -5.63 27.43
CA ASP A 28 -30.36 -6.23 28.44
C ASP A 28 -29.54 -7.05 29.44
N ALA A 29 -28.49 -7.72 29.00
CA ALA A 29 -27.57 -8.48 29.84
C ALA A 29 -26.57 -7.60 30.61
N GLY A 30 -26.51 -6.29 30.33
CA GLY A 30 -25.55 -5.36 30.94
C GLY A 30 -24.10 -5.65 30.56
N LEU A 31 -23.88 -6.19 29.35
CA LEU A 31 -22.60 -6.66 28.84
C LEU A 31 -22.02 -5.77 27.73
N ASP A 32 -22.71 -4.69 27.38
CA ASP A 32 -22.30 -3.66 26.41
C ASP A 32 -21.10 -2.84 26.91
N ALA A 33 -21.12 -2.47 28.20
CA ALA A 33 -20.07 -1.69 28.85
C ALA A 33 -19.80 -2.22 30.25
N LEU A 34 -18.72 -2.98 30.40
CA LEU A 34 -18.20 -3.34 31.72
C LEU A 34 -17.38 -2.17 32.29
N PRO A 35 -17.27 -2.01 33.62
CA PRO A 35 -16.45 -0.95 34.21
C PRO A 35 -15.01 -0.96 33.66
N GLY A 36 -14.64 0.12 32.97
CA GLY A 36 -13.32 0.30 32.35
C GLY A 36 -13.06 -0.55 31.09
N HIS A 37 -14.07 -1.23 30.54
CA HIS A 37 -13.93 -2.14 29.41
C HIS A 37 -15.10 -1.99 28.42
N SER A 38 -14.80 -1.94 27.13
CA SER A 38 -15.80 -1.87 26.07
C SER A 38 -15.84 -3.21 25.32
N LEU A 39 -17.05 -3.73 25.07
CA LEU A 39 -17.22 -4.90 24.23
C LEU A 39 -16.84 -4.55 22.80
N VAL A 40 -15.81 -5.22 22.27
CA VAL A 40 -15.32 -4.94 20.91
C VAL A 40 -15.76 -6.00 19.92
N ARG A 41 -15.97 -7.25 20.38
CA ARG A 41 -16.23 -8.37 19.50
C ARG A 41 -17.02 -9.48 20.19
N ILE A 42 -17.97 -10.06 19.46
CA ILE A 42 -18.60 -11.34 19.78
C ILE A 42 -18.10 -12.37 18.77
N GLU A 43 -17.75 -13.55 19.24
CA GLU A 43 -17.38 -14.66 18.40
C GLU A 43 -18.38 -15.80 18.58
N ARG A 44 -19.12 -16.12 17.49
CA ARG A 44 -20.15 -17.17 17.47
C ARG A 44 -19.82 -18.17 16.39
N GLY A 45 -19.44 -19.39 16.77
CA GLY A 45 -19.05 -20.42 15.80
C GLY A 45 -17.84 -19.98 14.95
N GLU A 46 -17.97 -19.93 13.63
CA GLU A 46 -16.88 -19.48 12.74
C GLU A 46 -16.92 -17.98 12.43
N ARG A 47 -17.90 -17.26 12.98
CA ARG A 47 -18.15 -15.85 12.65
C ARG A 47 -17.71 -14.93 13.78
N SER A 48 -17.06 -13.85 13.40
CA SER A 48 -16.66 -12.75 14.27
C SER A 48 -17.52 -11.53 13.96
N TYR A 49 -18.11 -10.95 15.00
CA TYR A 49 -19.01 -9.81 14.92
C TYR A 49 -18.37 -8.64 15.66
N GLY A 50 -18.28 -7.49 15.01
CA GLY A 50 -17.74 -6.27 15.62
C GLY A 50 -17.66 -5.09 14.62
N PRO A 51 -17.78 -3.85 15.09
CA PRO A 51 -18.09 -3.45 16.47
C PRO A 51 -19.50 -3.90 16.90
N VAL A 52 -19.69 -4.21 18.19
CA VAL A 52 -20.90 -4.87 18.70
C VAL A 52 -21.87 -3.83 19.25
N GLU A 53 -23.15 -3.93 18.87
CA GLU A 53 -24.23 -3.08 19.39
C GLU A 53 -24.89 -3.69 20.63
N GLY A 54 -25.48 -2.84 21.47
CA GLY A 54 -26.24 -3.29 22.65
C GLY A 54 -27.42 -4.21 22.32
N GLY A 55 -28.02 -4.06 21.14
CA GLY A 55 -29.16 -4.88 20.71
C GLY A 55 -28.82 -6.32 20.27
N GLU A 56 -27.54 -6.69 20.18
CA GLU A 56 -27.15 -8.02 19.68
C GLU A 56 -27.58 -9.13 20.66
N GLU A 57 -28.34 -10.12 20.20
CA GLU A 57 -28.76 -11.24 21.05
C GLU A 57 -27.59 -12.19 21.32
N LEU A 58 -27.36 -12.55 22.58
CA LEU A 58 -26.32 -13.47 23.01
C LEU A 58 -26.76 -14.94 22.84
N SER A 59 -25.83 -15.80 22.42
CA SER A 59 -26.05 -17.24 22.28
C SER A 59 -25.12 -18.05 23.18
N GLU A 60 -25.54 -19.25 23.54
CA GLU A 60 -24.65 -20.19 24.25
C GLU A 60 -23.40 -20.51 23.41
N GLY A 61 -22.22 -20.44 24.04
CA GLY A 61 -20.93 -20.63 23.39
C GLY A 61 -20.34 -19.38 22.73
N ASP A 62 -20.98 -18.22 22.87
CA ASP A 62 -20.42 -16.94 22.42
C ASP A 62 -19.19 -16.56 23.25
N ILE A 63 -18.14 -16.08 22.59
CA ILE A 63 -16.95 -15.52 23.25
C ILE A 63 -16.98 -13.99 23.08
N LEU A 64 -17.12 -13.30 24.20
CA LEU A 64 -17.17 -11.84 24.30
C LEU A 64 -15.77 -11.31 24.57
N SER A 65 -15.21 -10.54 23.63
CA SER A 65 -13.89 -9.90 23.78
C SER A 65 -14.05 -8.44 24.18
N TYR A 66 -13.42 -8.06 25.27
CA TYR A 66 -13.45 -6.70 25.80
C TYR A 66 -12.08 -6.03 25.74
N GLU A 67 -12.04 -4.79 25.28
CA GLU A 67 -10.86 -3.93 25.32
C GLU A 67 -10.93 -2.97 26.50
N ARG A 68 -9.78 -2.71 27.12
CA ARG A 68 -9.66 -1.79 28.24
C ARG A 68 -9.70 -0.33 27.75
N VAL A 69 -10.58 0.47 28.33
CA VAL A 69 -10.66 1.92 28.08
C VAL A 69 -9.69 2.62 29.05
N GLU A 70 -8.72 3.35 28.51
CA GLU A 70 -7.52 3.90 29.20
C GLU A 70 -7.80 4.95 30.32
N HIS A 71 -9.04 5.14 30.75
CA HIS A 71 -9.43 6.16 31.72
C HIS A 71 -9.33 5.74 33.20
N ASP A 72 -9.03 4.47 33.51
CA ASP A 72 -8.88 4.00 34.88
C ASP A 72 -7.51 3.32 35.10
N ARG A 73 -6.66 3.93 35.93
CA ARG A 73 -5.28 3.50 36.22
C ARG A 73 -5.18 2.38 37.27
N GLY A 74 -6.29 1.77 37.67
CA GLY A 74 -6.29 0.62 38.58
C GLY A 74 -5.87 -0.68 37.88
N GLU A 75 -4.93 -1.45 38.43
CA GLU A 75 -4.60 -2.83 38.02
C GLU A 75 -5.72 -3.85 38.33
N SER A 76 -6.97 -3.41 38.36
CA SER A 76 -8.11 -4.26 38.71
C SER A 76 -8.58 -5.02 37.48
N VAL A 77 -8.48 -6.35 37.51
CA VAL A 77 -9.42 -7.20 36.75
C VAL A 77 -10.82 -6.70 37.09
N PRO A 78 -11.69 -6.39 36.11
CA PRO A 78 -13.03 -5.93 36.44
C PRO A 78 -13.68 -6.99 37.32
N SER A 79 -14.32 -6.57 38.40
CA SER A 79 -15.15 -7.45 39.22
C SER A 79 -16.11 -8.15 38.26
N MET A 80 -15.96 -9.46 38.09
CA MET A 80 -16.80 -10.23 37.17
C MET A 80 -18.25 -9.90 37.44
N PRO A 81 -19.09 -9.70 36.40
CA PRO A 81 -20.52 -9.64 36.62
C PRO A 81 -20.92 -10.90 37.39
N SER A 82 -21.59 -10.72 38.53
CA SER A 82 -22.05 -11.80 39.43
C SER A 82 -23.14 -12.68 38.81
N GLU A 83 -23.35 -12.58 37.49
CA GLU A 83 -24.38 -13.29 36.74
C GLU A 83 -23.98 -14.77 36.62
N PRO A 84 -24.84 -15.71 37.06
CA PRO A 84 -24.60 -17.13 36.88
C PRO A 84 -24.36 -17.44 35.40
N GLY A 85 -23.39 -18.30 35.05
CA GLY A 85 -23.21 -18.78 33.67
C GLY A 85 -22.35 -17.94 32.71
N LEU A 86 -21.69 -16.87 33.18
CA LEU A 86 -20.57 -16.23 32.49
C LEU A 86 -19.25 -16.76 33.05
N GLU A 87 -18.44 -17.39 32.20
CA GLU A 87 -17.15 -17.95 32.60
C GLU A 87 -16.00 -17.17 31.95
N VAL A 88 -14.86 -17.06 32.62
CA VAL A 88 -13.67 -16.51 31.96
C VAL A 88 -13.22 -17.50 30.91
N ALA A 89 -13.14 -17.03 29.68
CA ALA A 89 -12.64 -17.82 28.57
C ALA A 89 -11.25 -18.42 28.92
N PRO A 90 -11.02 -19.71 28.63
CA PRO A 90 -9.70 -20.31 28.80
C PRO A 90 -8.64 -19.51 28.05
N ARG A 91 -7.42 -19.41 28.60
CA ARG A 91 -6.33 -18.67 27.96
C ARG A 91 -6.11 -19.17 26.52
N PRO A 92 -5.73 -18.29 25.58
CA PRO A 92 -5.50 -18.67 24.18
C PRO A 92 -4.53 -19.85 24.02
N GLU A 93 -3.61 -20.02 24.98
CA GLU A 93 -2.59 -21.08 25.02
C GLU A 93 -3.19 -22.46 25.33
N ASP A 94 -4.24 -22.53 26.15
CA ASP A 94 -4.90 -23.77 26.56
C ASP A 94 -5.94 -24.25 25.51
N ARG A 95 -6.39 -23.35 24.63
CA ARG A 95 -7.32 -23.64 23.51
C ARG A 95 -6.69 -24.41 22.34
N ALA A 96 -5.35 -24.53 22.29
CA ALA A 96 -4.63 -25.22 21.21
C ALA A 96 -4.87 -26.75 21.15
N THR A 97 -5.62 -27.32 22.10
CA THR A 97 -5.85 -28.78 22.20
C THR A 97 -7.25 -29.22 21.79
N SER A 98 -8.15 -28.30 21.40
CA SER A 98 -9.46 -28.66 20.86
C SER A 98 -9.37 -28.86 19.34
N PRO A 99 -9.87 -29.97 18.76
CA PRO A 99 -9.76 -30.27 17.33
C PRO A 99 -10.58 -29.35 16.41
N ALA A 100 -11.25 -28.33 16.97
CA ALA A 100 -11.95 -27.31 16.23
C ALA A 100 -11.26 -25.95 16.46
N ARG A 101 -10.82 -25.32 15.37
CA ARG A 101 -10.36 -23.92 15.23
C ARG A 101 -8.84 -23.70 15.17
N ASP A 102 -8.23 -24.23 14.10
CA ASP A 102 -7.01 -23.67 13.50
C ASP A 102 -7.35 -22.34 12.78
N ARG A 103 -7.54 -21.26 13.56
CA ARG A 103 -7.95 -19.94 13.04
C ARG A 103 -6.74 -19.13 12.59
N ALA A 104 -6.46 -19.15 11.30
CA ALA A 104 -5.67 -18.09 10.68
C ALA A 104 -6.62 -16.96 10.24
N THR A 105 -6.82 -15.97 11.11
CA THR A 105 -7.38 -14.68 10.72
C THR A 105 -6.31 -13.84 10.04
N GLU A 106 -6.62 -13.23 8.91
CA GLU A 106 -5.73 -12.33 8.18
C GLU A 106 -6.02 -10.87 8.56
N ARG A 107 -4.98 -10.02 8.56
CA ARG A 107 -5.11 -8.60 8.85
C ARG A 107 -4.85 -7.76 7.61
N HIS A 108 -5.82 -6.93 7.28
CA HIS A 108 -5.75 -6.02 6.13
C HIS A 108 -5.89 -4.58 6.59
N GLU A 109 -5.06 -3.69 6.04
CA GLU A 109 -5.26 -2.24 6.18
C GLU A 109 -5.97 -1.73 4.92
N VAL A 110 -7.07 -1.01 5.10
CA VAL A 110 -7.84 -0.43 3.99
C VAL A 110 -8.03 1.07 4.19
N VAL A 111 -7.93 1.84 3.11
CA VAL A 111 -8.14 3.29 3.14
C VAL A 111 -9.52 3.64 2.60
N VAL A 112 -10.24 4.48 3.33
CA VAL A 112 -11.56 4.99 2.93
C VAL A 112 -11.41 5.99 1.77
N ARG A 113 -12.04 5.71 0.64
CA ARG A 113 -11.99 6.56 -0.57
C ARG A 113 -12.77 7.86 -0.41
N GLU A 114 -12.31 8.92 -1.07
CA GLU A 114 -13.13 10.11 -1.33
C GLU A 114 -14.36 9.72 -2.17
N GLY A 115 -15.56 10.05 -1.69
CA GLY A 115 -16.83 9.67 -2.33
C GLY A 115 -17.35 8.28 -1.96
N SER A 116 -16.68 7.55 -1.05
CA SER A 116 -17.19 6.27 -0.53
C SER A 116 -18.53 6.47 0.20
N GLY A 117 -19.48 5.57 -0.03
CA GLY A 117 -20.79 5.56 0.66
C GLY A 117 -20.71 5.28 2.18
N LEU A 118 -19.50 5.02 2.67
CA LEU A 118 -19.16 4.83 4.08
C LEU A 118 -18.78 6.14 4.78
N VAL A 119 -18.45 7.19 4.02
CA VAL A 119 -18.04 8.49 4.57
C VAL A 119 -19.21 9.15 5.29
N GLY A 120 -18.93 9.67 6.49
CA GLY A 120 -19.91 10.38 7.31
C GLY A 120 -20.89 9.49 8.07
N LYS A 121 -20.68 8.16 8.05
CA LYS A 121 -21.49 7.20 8.82
C LYS A 121 -20.67 6.61 9.97
N PRO A 122 -21.29 6.32 11.13
CA PRO A 122 -20.63 5.62 12.22
C PRO A 122 -20.37 4.16 11.84
N LEU A 123 -19.24 3.58 12.29
CA LEU A 123 -18.86 2.19 11.91
C LEU A 123 -19.94 1.16 12.20
N LYS A 124 -20.72 1.34 13.28
CA LYS A 124 -21.81 0.43 13.64
C LYS A 124 -22.86 0.28 12.55
N GLU A 125 -23.23 1.38 11.89
CA GLU A 125 -24.24 1.38 10.81
C GLU A 125 -23.72 0.73 9.50
N LEU A 126 -22.41 0.49 9.41
CA LEU A 126 -21.80 -0.02 8.18
C LEU A 126 -21.86 -1.53 8.07
N ASN A 127 -22.14 -2.26 9.15
CA ASN A 127 -22.26 -3.73 9.20
C ASN A 127 -21.15 -4.46 8.43
N LEU A 128 -19.90 -4.04 8.61
CA LEU A 128 -18.75 -4.58 7.89
C LEU A 128 -18.52 -6.08 8.21
N GLY A 129 -18.91 -6.53 9.40
CA GLY A 129 -18.89 -7.97 9.73
C GLY A 129 -19.79 -8.80 8.80
N GLU A 130 -21.02 -8.33 8.56
CA GLU A 130 -22.00 -9.05 7.74
C GLU A 130 -21.79 -8.86 6.24
N ARG A 131 -21.57 -7.61 5.81
CA ARG A 131 -21.41 -7.27 4.39
C ARG A 131 -20.16 -7.90 3.80
N PHE A 132 -19.15 -8.09 4.63
CA PHE A 132 -17.79 -8.26 4.15
C PHE A 132 -17.00 -9.35 4.90
N GLY A 133 -17.52 -9.91 5.99
CA GLY A 133 -16.77 -10.87 6.81
C GLY A 133 -15.54 -10.25 7.47
N ALA A 134 -15.56 -8.94 7.71
CA ALA A 134 -14.46 -8.17 8.29
C ALA A 134 -14.84 -7.53 9.60
N THR A 135 -14.02 -7.73 10.63
CA THR A 135 -14.14 -7.02 11.91
C THR A 135 -13.16 -5.85 11.93
N VAL A 136 -13.66 -4.64 12.15
CA VAL A 136 -12.78 -3.49 12.36
C VAL A 136 -12.18 -3.56 13.75
N ILE A 137 -10.85 -3.68 13.83
CA ILE A 137 -10.12 -3.72 15.10
C ILE A 137 -9.45 -2.38 15.43
N GLY A 138 -9.48 -1.42 14.52
CA GLY A 138 -8.96 -0.08 14.77
C GLY A 138 -9.07 0.86 13.59
N VAL A 139 -9.00 2.16 13.87
CA VAL A 139 -8.99 3.23 12.86
C VAL A 139 -7.81 4.16 13.09
N ARG A 140 -7.07 4.48 12.02
CA ARG A 140 -6.01 5.50 12.04
C ARG A 140 -6.43 6.68 11.17
N ARG A 141 -6.26 7.90 11.70
CA ARG A 141 -6.51 9.16 11.01
C ARG A 141 -5.28 10.04 11.09
N GLY A 142 -4.75 10.47 9.94
CA GLY A 142 -3.52 11.27 9.88
C GLY A 142 -2.33 10.59 10.59
N GLY A 143 -2.19 9.28 10.41
CA GLY A 143 -1.12 8.48 11.01
C GLY A 143 -1.31 8.11 12.49
N LYS A 144 -2.32 8.64 13.19
CA LYS A 144 -2.57 8.38 14.61
C LYS A 144 -3.77 7.48 14.83
N HIS A 145 -3.69 6.60 15.83
CA HIS A 145 -4.83 5.75 16.23
C HIS A 145 -5.94 6.62 16.84
N VAL A 146 -7.17 6.41 16.40
CA VAL A 146 -8.34 7.13 16.92
C VAL A 146 -8.76 6.47 18.23
N LYS A 147 -8.71 7.23 19.34
CA LYS A 147 -8.99 6.72 20.70
C LYS A 147 -10.47 6.80 21.11
N LYS A 148 -11.39 6.84 20.15
CA LYS A 148 -12.85 6.86 20.42
C LYS A 148 -13.40 5.44 20.39
N PRO A 149 -14.53 5.16 21.06
CA PRO A 149 -15.26 3.91 20.84
C PRO A 149 -15.48 3.68 19.35
N LEU A 150 -15.08 2.51 18.84
CA LEU A 150 -15.08 2.24 17.41
C LEU A 150 -16.51 2.25 16.84
N ALA A 151 -17.50 1.81 17.60
CA ALA A 151 -18.90 1.73 17.18
C ALA A 151 -19.46 3.09 16.70
N ASP A 152 -19.23 4.16 17.46
CA ASP A 152 -19.77 5.50 17.18
C ASP A 152 -18.83 6.38 16.34
N LEU A 153 -17.71 5.84 15.88
CA LEU A 153 -16.73 6.62 15.13
C LEU A 153 -17.21 6.86 13.69
N GLU A 154 -17.36 8.12 13.30
CA GLU A 154 -17.68 8.49 11.92
C GLU A 154 -16.45 8.41 11.01
N LEU A 155 -16.59 7.68 9.90
CA LEU A 155 -15.52 7.54 8.90
C LEU A 155 -15.34 8.80 8.05
N HIS A 156 -14.09 9.18 7.87
CA HIS A 156 -13.68 10.29 7.02
C HIS A 156 -12.86 9.78 5.84
N PRO A 157 -12.84 10.49 4.70
CA PRO A 157 -11.94 10.16 3.60
C PRO A 157 -10.49 10.14 4.09
N GLY A 158 -9.73 9.13 3.67
CA GLY A 158 -8.34 8.94 4.09
C GLY A 158 -8.15 8.26 5.45
N ASP A 159 -9.23 7.87 6.14
CA ASP A 159 -9.12 6.98 7.30
C ASP A 159 -8.57 5.62 6.88
N VAL A 160 -7.66 5.07 7.68
CA VAL A 160 -7.12 3.72 7.50
C VAL A 160 -7.81 2.81 8.52
N LEU A 161 -8.59 1.85 8.05
CA LEU A 161 -9.21 0.82 8.88
C LEU A 161 -8.30 -0.39 8.94
N VAL A 162 -8.07 -0.88 10.16
CA VAL A 162 -7.41 -2.16 10.38
C VAL A 162 -8.49 -3.21 10.54
N LEU A 163 -8.53 -4.17 9.62
CA LEU A 163 -9.54 -5.22 9.53
C LEU A 163 -8.93 -6.57 9.91
N GLU A 164 -9.66 -7.34 10.71
CA GLU A 164 -9.43 -8.77 10.91
C GLU A 164 -10.45 -9.55 10.09
N THR A 165 -9.98 -10.46 9.25
CA THR A 165 -10.80 -11.12 8.21
C THR A 165 -10.51 -12.61 8.14
N GLY A 166 -11.45 -13.38 7.59
CA GLY A 166 -11.23 -14.79 7.26
C GLY A 166 -10.34 -14.99 6.03
N ARG A 167 -9.80 -16.20 5.85
CA ARG A 167 -9.06 -16.58 4.63
C ARG A 167 -9.90 -16.32 3.38
N GLY A 168 -9.36 -15.61 2.39
CA GLY A 168 -10.02 -15.36 1.09
C GLY A 168 -10.72 -14.01 0.94
N PHE A 169 -10.67 -13.15 1.96
CA PHE A 169 -11.26 -11.80 1.95
C PHE A 169 -10.84 -10.92 0.76
N ARG A 170 -9.59 -11.04 0.33
CA ARG A 170 -8.99 -10.24 -0.75
C ARG A 170 -9.80 -10.28 -2.05
N HIS A 171 -10.31 -11.45 -2.43
CA HIS A 171 -10.97 -11.64 -3.73
C HIS A 171 -12.38 -11.03 -3.77
N ALA A 172 -13.02 -10.82 -2.62
CA ALA A 172 -14.33 -10.17 -2.51
C ALA A 172 -14.24 -8.63 -2.45
N PHE A 173 -13.05 -8.08 -2.13
CA PHE A 173 -12.85 -6.66 -1.85
C PHE A 173 -12.20 -5.86 -2.98
N GLU A 174 -11.47 -6.50 -3.89
CA GLU A 174 -10.84 -5.83 -5.03
C GLU A 174 -11.87 -5.21 -6.01
N GLU A 175 -13.15 -5.61 -5.93
CA GLU A 175 -14.23 -5.14 -6.82
C GLU A 175 -15.15 -4.05 -6.21
N THR A 176 -14.96 -3.66 -4.94
CA THR A 176 -15.88 -2.71 -4.27
C THR A 176 -15.34 -1.26 -4.34
N PRO A 177 -16.14 -0.26 -4.77
CA PRO A 177 -15.72 1.13 -4.92
C PRO A 177 -15.54 1.89 -3.59
N GLU A 178 -15.70 1.23 -2.45
CA GLU A 178 -15.74 1.88 -1.13
C GLU A 178 -14.35 2.05 -0.48
N PHE A 179 -13.35 1.26 -0.88
CA PHE A 179 -12.02 1.20 -0.24
C PHE A 179 -10.86 1.12 -1.23
N PHE A 180 -9.68 1.58 -0.83
CA PHE A 180 -8.41 1.09 -1.38
C PHE A 180 -7.90 -0.02 -0.45
N VAL A 181 -7.67 -1.22 -0.99
CA VAL A 181 -6.95 -2.26 -0.25
C VAL A 181 -5.47 -1.91 -0.30
N THR A 182 -4.94 -1.36 0.79
CA THR A 182 -3.52 -1.01 0.90
C THR A 182 -2.78 -2.18 1.55
N SER A 183 -2.83 -3.35 0.91
CA SER A 183 -2.10 -4.56 1.29
C SER A 183 -2.33 -5.12 2.71
N GLU A 184 -1.94 -6.37 2.91
CA GLU A 184 -1.62 -6.91 4.24
C GLU A 184 -0.78 -5.88 5.01
N ALA A 185 -1.04 -5.72 6.31
CA ALA A 185 -0.33 -4.81 7.20
C ALA A 185 1.09 -4.46 6.70
N GLY A 186 1.22 -3.28 6.06
CA GLY A 186 2.49 -2.67 5.69
C GLY A 186 2.95 -2.76 4.23
N ALA A 187 2.18 -2.28 3.25
CA ALA A 187 2.74 -1.87 1.95
C ALA A 187 1.76 -1.04 1.09
N ALA A 188 1.45 0.21 1.48
CA ALA A 188 1.22 1.32 0.53
C ALA A 188 0.73 2.57 1.27
N GLY A 189 1.64 3.27 1.93
CA GLY A 189 1.36 4.58 2.49
C GLY A 189 2.48 4.99 3.42
N GLU A 190 3.24 6.00 3.03
CA GLU A 190 4.31 6.62 3.81
C GLU A 190 5.63 5.81 3.86
N ARG A 191 6.39 5.93 2.77
CA ARG A 191 7.85 5.74 2.73
C ARG A 191 8.56 6.79 3.61
N THR A 192 8.37 6.74 4.92
CA THR A 192 9.18 7.47 5.90
C THR A 192 9.78 6.50 6.91
N ALA A 193 10.92 5.93 6.52
CA ALA A 193 12.09 5.68 7.37
C ALA A 193 11.95 4.84 8.68
N ALA A 194 10.84 4.15 8.96
CA ALA A 194 10.64 3.50 10.26
C ALA A 194 10.41 1.97 10.27
N THR A 195 10.20 1.32 9.12
CA THR A 195 9.82 -0.12 9.08
C THR A 195 10.81 -1.00 8.30
N GLU A 196 12.12 -0.79 8.48
CA GLU A 196 13.17 -1.69 7.95
C GLU A 196 13.62 -2.77 8.96
N ARG A 197 12.90 -3.02 10.06
CA ARG A 197 13.49 -3.67 11.24
C ARG A 197 13.26 -5.17 11.49
N ASP A 198 12.62 -5.92 10.59
CA ASP A 198 12.43 -7.37 10.79
C ASP A 198 12.85 -8.27 9.60
N ARG A 199 13.46 -7.70 8.55
CA ARG A 199 14.38 -8.48 7.69
C ARG A 199 15.78 -8.26 8.25
N GLU A 200 16.57 -9.31 8.40
CA GLU A 200 18.03 -9.19 8.42
C GLU A 200 18.45 -8.71 7.02
N ALA A 201 18.14 -7.45 6.71
CA ALA A 201 18.54 -6.83 5.48
C ALA A 201 20.07 -6.84 5.49
N PRO A 202 20.70 -7.40 4.44
CA PRO A 202 22.14 -7.28 4.32
C PRO A 202 22.49 -5.79 4.38
N GLY A 203 23.56 -5.43 5.10
CA GLY A 203 23.83 -4.03 5.43
C GLY A 203 23.85 -3.13 4.18
N PRO A 204 23.57 -1.82 4.33
CA PRO A 204 23.37 -0.87 3.21
C PRO A 204 24.60 -0.72 2.30
N LEU A 205 25.76 -1.20 2.76
CA LEU A 205 27.01 -1.26 2.02
C LEU A 205 26.90 -2.07 0.72
N GLY A 206 26.27 -3.24 0.72
CA GLY A 206 26.25 -4.07 -0.50
C GLY A 206 25.36 -3.52 -1.61
N ALA A 207 24.22 -2.88 -1.27
CA ALA A 207 23.40 -2.17 -2.26
C ALA A 207 24.19 -1.02 -2.90
N THR A 208 24.92 -0.25 -2.08
CA THR A 208 25.81 0.81 -2.56
C THR A 208 26.92 0.26 -3.46
N ILE A 209 27.52 -0.89 -3.12
CA ILE A 209 28.55 -1.54 -3.94
C ILE A 209 27.98 -1.96 -5.29
N VAL A 210 26.78 -2.57 -5.33
CA VAL A 210 26.13 -2.95 -6.59
C VAL A 210 25.87 -1.71 -7.46
N LEU A 211 25.36 -0.63 -6.88
CA LEU A 211 25.15 0.62 -7.61
C LEU A 211 26.45 1.18 -8.20
N VAL A 212 27.50 1.29 -7.39
CA VAL A 212 28.81 1.81 -7.83
C VAL A 212 29.42 0.89 -8.90
N ALA A 213 29.25 -0.42 -8.79
CA ALA A 213 29.72 -1.37 -9.79
C ALA A 213 28.97 -1.20 -11.13
N VAL A 214 27.64 -1.08 -11.10
CA VAL A 214 26.83 -0.85 -12.31
C VAL A 214 27.24 0.44 -13.01
N VAL A 215 27.35 1.54 -12.24
CA VAL A 215 27.78 2.84 -12.76
C VAL A 215 29.21 2.78 -13.30
N GLY A 216 30.14 2.13 -12.60
CA GLY A 216 31.53 1.97 -13.02
C GLY A 216 31.66 1.16 -14.32
N ILE A 217 30.94 0.04 -14.43
CA ILE A 217 30.92 -0.80 -15.64
C ILE A 217 30.38 0.01 -16.84
N ALA A 218 29.31 0.77 -16.64
CA ALA A 218 28.73 1.61 -17.69
C ALA A 218 29.66 2.77 -18.07
N ALA A 219 30.28 3.43 -17.09
CA ALA A 219 31.14 4.60 -17.31
C ALA A 219 32.45 4.26 -18.04
N VAL A 220 33.05 3.10 -17.76
CA VAL A 220 34.25 2.61 -18.47
C VAL A 220 33.88 2.03 -19.85
N GLY A 221 32.58 1.94 -20.17
CA GLY A 221 32.09 1.44 -21.45
C GLY A 221 32.19 -0.09 -21.59
N LEU A 222 32.34 -0.82 -20.48
CA LEU A 222 32.50 -2.27 -20.49
C LEU A 222 31.19 -2.99 -20.84
N ALA A 223 30.04 -2.41 -20.48
CA ALA A 223 28.73 -2.88 -20.91
C ALA A 223 27.75 -1.69 -21.08
N HIS A 224 26.75 -1.85 -21.95
CA HIS A 224 25.66 -0.89 -22.08
C HIS A 224 24.89 -0.76 -20.75
N ILE A 225 24.49 0.46 -20.38
CA ILE A 225 23.86 0.73 -19.07
C ILE A 225 22.61 -0.12 -18.82
N ALA A 226 21.84 -0.43 -19.85
CA ALA A 226 20.68 -1.32 -19.75
C ALA A 226 21.07 -2.75 -19.32
N VAL A 227 22.16 -3.29 -19.87
CA VAL A 227 22.65 -4.64 -19.54
C VAL A 227 23.24 -4.64 -18.12
N ALA A 228 24.09 -3.65 -17.81
CA ALA A 228 24.67 -3.49 -16.48
C ALA A 228 23.58 -3.33 -15.40
N GLY A 229 22.58 -2.49 -15.66
CA GLY A 229 21.44 -2.28 -14.78
C GLY A 229 20.60 -3.55 -14.58
N THR A 230 20.38 -4.33 -15.63
CA THR A 230 19.65 -5.61 -15.53
C THR A 230 20.40 -6.61 -14.64
N ILE A 231 21.72 -6.75 -14.84
CA ILE A 231 22.58 -7.60 -14.00
C ILE A 231 22.57 -7.10 -12.55
N GLY A 232 22.65 -5.80 -12.34
CA GLY A 232 22.56 -5.18 -11.01
C GLY A 232 21.23 -5.46 -10.31
N ALA A 233 20.11 -5.38 -11.03
CA ALA A 233 18.79 -5.71 -10.50
C ALA A 233 18.69 -7.19 -10.10
N PHE A 234 19.20 -8.11 -10.93
CA PHE A 234 19.30 -9.53 -10.57
C PHE A 234 20.19 -9.75 -9.35
N ALA A 235 21.34 -9.07 -9.27
CA ALA A 235 22.22 -9.15 -8.12
C ALA A 235 21.52 -8.69 -6.84
N MET A 236 20.76 -7.59 -6.89
CA MET A 236 19.97 -7.10 -5.74
C MET A 236 18.96 -8.14 -5.23
N VAL A 237 18.32 -8.89 -6.13
CA VAL A 237 17.40 -9.96 -5.75
C VAL A 237 18.13 -11.17 -5.17
N LEU A 238 19.23 -11.61 -5.83
CA LEU A 238 20.02 -12.76 -5.39
C LEU A 238 20.72 -12.52 -4.04
N LEU A 239 21.17 -11.30 -3.80
CA LEU A 239 21.80 -10.88 -2.54
C LEU A 239 20.76 -10.64 -1.42
N GLY A 240 19.46 -10.74 -1.71
CA GLY A 240 18.39 -10.58 -0.72
C GLY A 240 18.10 -9.13 -0.33
N TYR A 241 18.55 -8.15 -1.13
CA TYR A 241 18.22 -6.73 -0.93
C TYR A 241 16.78 -6.40 -1.36
N LEU A 242 16.27 -7.11 -2.36
CA LEU A 242 14.91 -6.95 -2.88
C LEU A 242 14.26 -8.30 -3.11
N THR A 243 12.96 -8.42 -2.85
CA THR A 243 12.17 -9.57 -3.30
C THR A 243 11.83 -9.45 -4.79
N PRO A 244 11.53 -10.57 -5.48
CA PRO A 244 11.08 -10.53 -6.87
C PRO A 244 9.77 -9.75 -7.10
N GLY A 245 8.96 -9.53 -6.05
CA GLY A 245 7.77 -8.68 -6.09
C GLY A 245 8.14 -7.20 -6.06
N GLU A 246 8.92 -6.79 -5.04
CA GLU A 246 9.42 -5.41 -4.89
C GLU A 246 10.22 -4.95 -6.11
N ALA A 247 11.02 -5.84 -6.72
CA ALA A 247 11.77 -5.54 -7.94
C ALA A 247 10.86 -5.28 -9.17
N ARG A 248 9.70 -5.96 -9.26
CA ARG A 248 8.72 -5.72 -10.33
C ARG A 248 7.93 -4.44 -10.10
N GLU A 249 7.56 -4.17 -8.86
CA GLU A 249 6.85 -2.94 -8.48
C GLU A 249 7.73 -1.69 -8.61
N ALA A 250 9.05 -1.84 -8.49
CA ALA A 250 10.00 -0.75 -8.71
C ALA A 250 10.04 -0.26 -10.18
N VAL A 251 9.51 -1.06 -11.12
CA VAL A 251 9.47 -0.70 -12.55
C VAL A 251 8.19 0.06 -12.85
N ASP A 252 8.33 1.32 -13.23
CA ASP A 252 7.21 2.13 -13.72
C ASP A 252 6.95 1.82 -15.21
N TRP A 253 5.96 0.95 -15.45
CA TRP A 253 5.55 0.57 -16.80
C TRP A 253 4.99 1.74 -17.61
N SER A 254 4.38 2.74 -16.96
CA SER A 254 3.84 3.91 -17.65
C SER A 254 4.97 4.73 -18.26
N ILE A 255 6.04 4.96 -17.49
CA ILE A 255 7.25 5.65 -17.99
C ILE A 255 7.88 4.88 -19.14
N LEU A 256 8.03 3.55 -19.04
CA LEU A 256 8.60 2.74 -20.11
C LEU A 256 7.79 2.80 -21.40
N VAL A 257 6.45 2.76 -21.30
CA VAL A 257 5.56 2.89 -22.46
C VAL A 257 5.66 4.29 -23.08
N VAL A 258 5.72 5.34 -22.27
CA VAL A 258 5.90 6.72 -22.76
C VAL A 258 7.24 6.88 -23.48
N ILE A 259 8.34 6.40 -22.89
CA ILE A 259 9.66 6.42 -23.52
C ILE A 259 9.65 5.61 -24.82
N GLY A 260 9.14 4.38 -24.78
CA GLY A 260 9.05 3.52 -25.97
C GLY A 260 8.22 4.14 -27.09
N GLY A 261 7.09 4.77 -26.76
CA GLY A 261 6.26 5.50 -27.71
C GLY A 261 6.96 6.72 -28.30
N ALA A 262 7.65 7.52 -27.49
CA ALA A 262 8.42 8.66 -27.96
C ALA A 262 9.58 8.23 -28.88
N LEU A 263 10.31 7.17 -28.51
CA LEU A 263 11.37 6.59 -29.35
C LEU A 263 10.80 6.07 -30.68
N GLY A 264 9.65 5.38 -30.64
CA GLY A 264 8.97 4.86 -31.83
C GLY A 264 8.47 5.97 -32.76
N LEU A 265 7.87 7.04 -32.21
CA LEU A 265 7.48 8.22 -32.97
C LEU A 265 8.70 8.90 -33.61
N GLY A 266 9.79 9.04 -32.86
CA GLY A 266 11.03 9.60 -33.36
C GLY A 266 11.59 8.81 -34.54
N GLN A 267 11.63 7.47 -34.43
CA GLN A 267 12.03 6.60 -35.54
C GLN A 267 11.08 6.68 -36.73
N ALA A 268 9.77 6.80 -36.51
CA ALA A 268 8.82 6.97 -37.59
C ALA A 268 9.12 8.27 -38.37
N MET A 269 9.35 9.38 -37.68
CA MET A 269 9.65 10.67 -38.31
C MET A 269 11.00 10.70 -39.03
N GLU A 270 11.99 9.98 -38.51
CA GLU A 270 13.26 9.75 -39.20
C GLU A 270 13.04 8.92 -40.48
N SER A 271 12.29 7.81 -40.39
CA SER A 271 12.03 6.92 -41.53
C SER A 271 11.17 7.55 -42.63
N THR A 272 10.27 8.46 -42.29
CA THR A 272 9.44 9.18 -43.28
C THR A 272 10.15 10.38 -43.91
N GLY A 273 11.36 10.73 -43.44
CA GLY A 273 12.08 11.93 -43.87
C GLY A 273 11.45 13.24 -43.39
N ALA A 274 10.49 13.18 -42.45
CA ALA A 274 9.83 14.38 -41.93
C ALA A 274 10.81 15.24 -41.12
N ALA A 275 11.69 14.60 -40.34
CA ALA A 275 12.73 15.28 -39.59
C ALA A 275 13.74 16.01 -40.51
N GLU A 276 14.13 15.39 -41.63
CA GLU A 276 15.03 15.99 -42.62
C GLU A 276 14.36 17.18 -43.33
N TRP A 277 13.09 17.03 -43.74
CA TRP A 277 12.32 18.11 -44.35
C TRP A 277 12.21 19.35 -43.44
N MET A 278 11.96 19.14 -42.13
CA MET A 278 11.92 20.24 -41.16
C MET A 278 13.30 20.87 -40.95
N GLY A 279 14.36 20.08 -40.89
CA GLY A 279 15.73 20.56 -40.71
C GLY A 279 16.22 21.41 -41.88
N HIS A 280 16.05 20.94 -43.13
CA HIS A 280 16.43 21.70 -44.32
C HIS A 280 15.56 22.95 -44.50
N GLY A 281 14.25 22.85 -44.31
CA GLY A 281 13.33 23.98 -44.54
C GLY A 281 13.64 25.20 -43.66
N LEU A 282 14.08 24.98 -42.41
CA LEU A 282 14.43 26.07 -41.49
C LEU A 282 15.81 26.68 -41.78
N VAL A 283 16.78 25.86 -42.19
CA VAL A 283 18.13 26.30 -42.53
C VAL A 283 18.14 27.05 -43.87
N ASP A 284 17.42 26.53 -44.87
CA ASP A 284 17.32 27.14 -46.20
C ASP A 284 16.64 28.52 -46.12
N ALA A 285 15.64 28.69 -45.26
CA ALA A 285 14.96 29.98 -45.05
C ALA A 285 15.89 31.07 -44.48
N LEU A 286 16.98 30.68 -43.81
CA LEU A 286 17.93 31.57 -43.16
C LEU A 286 19.26 31.67 -43.92
N ALA A 287 19.42 30.94 -45.02
CA ALA A 287 20.68 30.82 -45.74
C ALA A 287 21.18 32.15 -46.34
N ASP A 288 20.25 32.99 -46.78
CA ASP A 288 20.57 34.27 -47.44
C ASP A 288 20.95 35.40 -46.47
N GLN A 289 20.78 35.19 -45.16
CA GLN A 289 20.97 36.22 -44.13
C GLN A 289 22.41 36.27 -43.59
N GLY A 290 23.28 35.34 -44.00
CA GLY A 290 24.70 35.29 -43.66
C GLY A 290 25.06 34.25 -42.57
N PRO A 291 26.38 34.10 -42.27
CA PRO A 291 26.89 32.95 -41.51
C PRO A 291 26.34 32.80 -40.08
N LEU A 292 26.09 33.93 -39.40
CA LEU A 292 25.52 33.93 -38.05
C LEU A 292 24.09 33.35 -38.05
N TRP A 293 23.27 33.72 -39.03
CA TRP A 293 21.88 33.29 -39.12
C TRP A 293 21.76 31.83 -39.55
N LEU A 294 22.68 31.35 -40.38
CA LEU A 294 22.83 29.93 -40.67
C LEU A 294 23.14 29.11 -39.41
N LEU A 295 24.07 29.58 -38.57
CA LEU A 295 24.37 28.93 -37.29
C LEU A 295 23.14 28.93 -36.35
N VAL A 296 22.42 30.04 -36.28
CA VAL A 296 21.15 30.14 -35.53
C VAL A 296 20.11 29.16 -36.10
N GLY A 297 20.00 29.05 -37.43
CA GLY A 297 19.10 28.13 -38.10
C GLY A 297 19.41 26.67 -37.76
N VAL A 298 20.67 26.28 -37.82
CA VAL A 298 21.11 24.93 -37.40
C VAL A 298 20.83 24.69 -35.92
N TYR A 299 21.13 25.66 -35.04
CA TYR A 299 20.88 25.54 -33.61
C TYR A 299 19.38 25.38 -33.30
N VAL A 300 18.53 26.26 -33.83
CA VAL A 300 17.08 26.22 -33.61
C VAL A 300 16.49 24.94 -34.19
N SER A 301 16.94 24.53 -35.38
CA SER A 301 16.53 23.25 -35.97
C SER A 301 16.90 22.08 -35.07
N THR A 302 18.10 22.09 -34.48
CA THR A 302 18.55 21.07 -33.53
C THR A 302 17.63 21.00 -32.33
N VAL A 303 17.37 22.15 -31.68
CA VAL A 303 16.48 22.21 -30.50
C VAL A 303 15.09 21.68 -30.84
N VAL A 304 14.51 22.10 -31.96
CA VAL A 304 13.18 21.65 -32.38
C VAL A 304 13.16 20.14 -32.69
N LEU A 305 14.18 19.62 -33.37
CA LEU A 305 14.27 18.19 -33.66
C LEU A 305 14.44 17.37 -32.38
N THR A 306 15.24 17.83 -31.42
CA THR A 306 15.49 17.09 -30.16
C THR A 306 14.25 16.93 -29.27
N GLU A 307 13.21 17.74 -29.46
CA GLU A 307 11.93 17.56 -28.75
C GLU A 307 11.09 16.42 -29.34
N VAL A 308 11.35 16.02 -30.58
CA VAL A 308 10.49 15.10 -31.33
C VAL A 308 11.19 13.78 -31.65
N ILE A 309 12.51 13.81 -31.87
CA ILE A 309 13.33 12.63 -32.14
C ILE A 309 14.42 12.45 -31.07
N THR A 310 15.14 11.32 -31.12
CA THR A 310 16.25 11.08 -30.17
C THR A 310 17.39 12.08 -30.38
N ASN A 311 18.07 12.46 -29.31
CA ASN A 311 19.22 13.37 -29.39
C ASN A 311 20.30 12.87 -30.36
N ASN A 312 20.58 11.56 -30.34
CA ASN A 312 21.50 10.94 -31.30
C ASN A 312 20.99 11.02 -32.75
N GLY A 313 19.69 10.81 -32.98
CA GLY A 313 19.09 10.94 -34.32
C GLY A 313 19.14 12.37 -34.85
N ALA A 314 18.84 13.36 -34.00
CA ALA A 314 18.94 14.78 -34.35
C ALA A 314 20.37 15.16 -34.74
N ALA A 315 21.37 14.70 -33.98
CA ALA A 315 22.77 14.93 -34.30
C ALA A 315 23.16 14.26 -35.63
N ALA A 316 22.75 13.01 -35.87
CA ALA A 316 23.06 12.30 -37.12
C ALA A 316 22.48 12.97 -38.36
N LEU A 317 21.27 13.54 -38.25
CA LEU A 317 20.60 14.27 -39.34
C LEU A 317 21.17 15.66 -39.58
N LEU A 318 21.42 16.42 -38.51
CA LEU A 318 21.85 17.82 -38.64
C LEU A 318 23.35 17.97 -38.83
N PHE A 319 24.17 16.97 -38.49
CA PHE A 319 25.62 17.04 -38.70
C PHE A 319 26.00 17.20 -40.18
N PRO A 320 25.47 16.42 -41.14
CA PRO A 320 25.70 16.66 -42.56
C PRO A 320 25.25 18.05 -43.04
N VAL A 321 24.10 18.54 -42.54
CA VAL A 321 23.58 19.87 -42.87
C VAL A 321 24.52 20.96 -42.37
N ALA A 322 24.92 20.89 -41.10
CA ALA A 322 25.87 21.81 -40.49
C ALA A 322 27.22 21.79 -41.22
N LEU A 323 27.70 20.61 -41.62
CA LEU A 323 28.94 20.46 -42.39
C LEU A 323 28.82 21.08 -43.79
N SER A 324 27.71 20.87 -44.48
CA SER A 324 27.44 21.46 -45.81
C SER A 324 27.34 22.99 -45.73
N VAL A 325 26.69 23.51 -44.69
CA VAL A 325 26.58 24.95 -44.42
C VAL A 325 27.94 25.57 -44.07
N ALA A 326 28.78 24.86 -43.31
CA ALA A 326 30.13 25.31 -43.01
C ALA A 326 30.99 25.37 -44.29
N GLN A 327 30.90 24.36 -45.15
CA GLN A 327 31.65 24.30 -46.41
C GLN A 327 31.21 25.34 -47.44
N SER A 328 29.92 25.72 -47.45
CA SER A 328 29.42 26.74 -48.40
C SER A 328 29.87 28.15 -48.06
N GLN A 329 30.31 28.40 -46.83
CA GLN A 329 30.80 29.70 -46.35
C GLN A 329 32.33 29.85 -46.37
N GLY A 330 33.08 28.78 -46.72
CA GLY A 330 34.54 28.77 -46.85
C GLY A 330 35.28 28.21 -45.65
#